data_AF-X0SG92-F1
#
_entry.id   AF-X0SG92-F1
#
_cell.length_a   1.000
_cell.length_b   1.000
_cell.length_c   1.000
_cell.angle_alpha   90.00
_cell.angle_beta   90.00
_cell.angle_gamma   90.00
#
_symmetry.space_group_name_H-M   'P 1'
#
loop_
_entity.id
_entity.type
_entity.pdbx_description
1 polymer ?
#
loop_
_entity_poly.entity_id
_entity_poly.type
_entity_poly.pdbx_seq_one_letter_code
_entity_poly.pdbx_strand_id
1 'polypeptide(L)'
;RSCKPKEWKCTADLAVYLTAPRSLKKASKALLNVEVSKTVRDNLCGKTPEDIAEKGMTDEVRKYALMDSQLCYDLWDWYHTRWPDSEQRLSKKNREDSRRGVQIDTELLTLGLEHLNQLLWTAGNLIPWDWDENKTPLSHKALRQECRKEGIDAPASLAQDSQDCIKWENKYGDTYPWIAAIRQWRRANIMHKRLRTIQTRLRPDGTFPFAIKYFGAHTGRFSGADGFNMQNMPRGENMGVDLRALFVPRSGKKLVIVDLAQIEARVILWLARDFKALEQVKDGMSIYEAHAIQSMNWKPNGQKLKDVDLDLYQLAKARVLGLGFGCGSKRFKDVAKKMAGIDISMEQAVFNVQDFRASNLKIVKLWNDLQRSCAWSRGKNFDVELPSGRELHYYNVRS
;
A
#
# COMPACT_ATOMS: atom_id res chain seq x y z
N ARG A 1 -36.36 -13.64 -15.77
CA ARG A 1 -35.59 -13.25 -16.98
C ARG A 1 -34.16 -12.92 -16.55
N SER A 2 -33.13 -13.54 -17.15
CA SER A 2 -31.74 -13.17 -16.87
C SER A 2 -31.46 -11.78 -17.46
N CYS A 3 -31.16 -10.78 -16.62
CA CYS A 3 -30.68 -9.49 -17.11
C CYS A 3 -29.26 -9.67 -17.64
N LYS A 4 -29.04 -9.34 -18.93
CA LYS A 4 -27.70 -9.20 -19.51
C LYS A 4 -27.43 -7.71 -19.71
N PRO A 5 -26.89 -7.01 -18.70
CA PRO A 5 -26.65 -5.58 -18.83
C PRO A 5 -25.59 -5.31 -19.90
N LYS A 6 -25.82 -4.27 -20.72
CA LYS A 6 -24.86 -3.80 -21.72
C LYS A 6 -23.56 -3.33 -21.06
N GLU A 7 -23.67 -2.74 -19.88
CA GLU A 7 -22.53 -2.23 -19.11
C GLU A 7 -22.78 -2.33 -17.61
N TRP A 8 -21.71 -2.51 -16.84
CA TRP A 8 -21.72 -2.45 -15.38
C TRP A 8 -21.11 -1.14 -14.90
N LYS A 9 -21.93 -0.31 -14.23
CA LYS A 9 -21.52 0.93 -13.59
C LYS A 9 -21.42 0.72 -12.07
N CYS A 10 -20.32 1.15 -11.47
CA CYS A 10 -20.02 0.86 -10.06
C CYS A 10 -20.26 2.10 -9.20
N THR A 11 -21.39 2.14 -8.50
CA THR A 11 -21.76 3.25 -7.59
C THR A 11 -20.82 3.37 -6.39
N ALA A 12 -20.15 2.28 -6.00
CA ALA A 12 -19.11 2.32 -4.97
C ALA A 12 -17.84 3.05 -5.44
N ASP A 13 -17.50 2.96 -6.74
CA ASP A 13 -16.37 3.68 -7.35
C ASP A 13 -16.75 5.15 -7.61
N LEU A 14 -17.98 5.40 -8.06
CA LEU A 14 -18.58 6.74 -8.14
C LEU A 14 -18.51 7.46 -6.78
N ALA A 15 -18.98 6.81 -5.71
CA ALA A 15 -19.02 7.41 -4.39
C ALA A 15 -17.61 7.84 -3.93
N VAL A 16 -16.59 6.99 -4.07
CA VAL A 16 -15.24 7.36 -3.65
C VAL A 16 -14.58 8.39 -4.55
N TYR A 17 -14.94 8.44 -5.84
CA TYR A 17 -14.49 9.51 -6.73
C TYR A 17 -14.98 10.87 -6.22
N LEU A 18 -16.23 10.93 -5.77
CA LEU A 18 -16.85 12.10 -5.14
C LEU A 18 -16.43 12.30 -3.67
N THR A 19 -15.40 11.58 -3.22
CA THR A 19 -14.90 11.58 -1.82
C THR A 19 -15.92 11.18 -0.76
N ALA A 20 -17.02 10.53 -1.16
CA ALA A 20 -17.95 9.90 -0.24
C ALA A 20 -17.45 8.51 0.19
N PRO A 21 -17.91 8.00 1.34
CA PRO A 21 -17.54 6.66 1.79
C PRO A 21 -17.99 5.56 0.81
N ARG A 22 -17.13 4.57 0.57
CA ARG A 22 -17.35 3.49 -0.42
C ARG A 22 -18.57 2.60 -0.19
N SER A 23 -18.92 2.31 1.06
CA SER A 23 -19.99 1.34 1.38
C SER A 23 -21.36 1.96 1.11
N LEU A 24 -22.29 1.22 0.50
CA LEU A 24 -23.63 1.70 0.15
C LEU A 24 -24.30 2.47 1.29
N LYS A 25 -24.44 1.90 2.49
CA LYS A 25 -24.98 2.59 3.68
C LYS A 25 -24.39 3.99 3.91
N LYS A 26 -23.05 4.11 3.87
CA LYS A 26 -22.38 5.37 4.17
C LYS A 26 -22.41 6.33 2.96
N ALA A 27 -22.38 5.81 1.74
CA ALA A 27 -22.58 6.59 0.52
C ALA A 27 -24.00 7.19 0.47
N SER A 28 -25.03 6.38 0.72
CA SER A 28 -26.42 6.82 0.78
C SER A 28 -26.64 7.86 1.86
N LYS A 29 -26.02 7.72 3.04
CA LYS A 29 -26.09 8.77 4.07
C LYS A 29 -25.39 10.06 3.62
N ALA A 30 -24.21 9.96 3.02
CA ALA A 30 -23.39 11.12 2.65
C ALA A 30 -23.92 11.88 1.42
N LEU A 31 -24.48 11.16 0.45
CA LEU A 31 -24.90 11.71 -0.84
C LEU A 31 -26.41 11.86 -0.94
N LEU A 32 -27.20 10.88 -0.47
CA LEU A 32 -28.66 10.89 -0.58
C LEU A 32 -29.37 11.33 0.71
N ASN A 33 -28.63 11.54 1.81
CA ASN A 33 -29.19 11.76 3.15
C ASN A 33 -30.15 10.64 3.61
N VAL A 34 -29.92 9.39 3.15
CA VAL A 34 -30.72 8.21 3.50
C VAL A 34 -29.96 7.33 4.48
N GLU A 35 -30.56 7.05 5.64
CA GLU A 35 -30.01 6.10 6.60
C GLU A 35 -30.41 4.66 6.27
N VAL A 36 -29.41 3.77 6.21
CA VAL A 36 -29.62 2.36 5.87
C VAL A 36 -29.31 1.48 7.09
N SER A 37 -30.26 0.62 7.46
CA SER A 37 -30.04 -0.40 8.49
C SER A 37 -29.23 -1.59 7.95
N LYS A 38 -28.42 -2.21 8.81
CA LYS A 38 -27.67 -3.44 8.48
C LYS A 38 -28.29 -4.70 9.10
N THR A 39 -29.37 -4.56 9.87
CA THR A 39 -29.94 -5.66 10.66
C THR A 39 -30.27 -6.88 9.79
N VAL A 40 -30.94 -6.68 8.65
CA VAL A 40 -31.28 -7.79 7.75
C VAL A 40 -30.02 -8.51 7.27
N ARG A 41 -29.04 -7.77 6.74
CA ARG A 41 -27.76 -8.32 6.29
C ARG A 41 -27.04 -9.11 7.39
N ASP A 42 -26.99 -8.55 8.60
CA ASP A 42 -26.30 -9.17 9.72
C ASP A 42 -27.02 -10.46 10.15
N ASN A 43 -28.35 -10.47 10.09
CA ASN A 43 -29.15 -11.66 10.31
C ASN A 43 -28.97 -12.72 9.21
N LEU A 44 -28.48 -12.38 8.02
CA LEU A 44 -28.24 -13.35 6.94
C LEU A 44 -26.89 -14.07 7.04
N CYS A 45 -26.02 -13.67 7.96
CA CYS A 45 -24.70 -14.28 8.10
C CYS A 45 -24.80 -15.78 8.38
N GLY A 46 -24.20 -16.61 7.51
CA GLY A 46 -24.16 -18.06 7.66
C GLY A 46 -25.46 -18.81 7.33
N LYS A 47 -26.47 -18.14 6.76
CA LYS A 47 -27.75 -18.76 6.40
C LYS A 47 -27.86 -19.09 4.91
N THR A 48 -28.48 -20.22 4.60
CA THR A 48 -28.84 -20.62 3.22
C THR A 48 -30.19 -20.04 2.79
N PRO A 49 -30.55 -20.09 1.49
CA PRO A 49 -31.91 -19.75 1.05
C PRO A 49 -33.02 -20.52 1.77
N GLU A 50 -32.77 -21.78 2.12
CA GLU A 50 -33.69 -22.63 2.87
C GLU A 50 -33.87 -22.13 4.31
N ASP A 51 -32.76 -21.81 5.02
CA ASP A 51 -32.81 -21.22 6.36
C ASP A 51 -33.63 -19.91 6.40
N ILE A 52 -33.55 -19.12 5.33
CA ILE A 52 -34.27 -17.86 5.18
C ILE A 52 -35.77 -18.12 5.02
N ALA A 53 -36.14 -19.13 4.23
CA ALA A 53 -37.53 -19.51 4.00
C ALA A 53 -38.17 -20.09 5.26
N GLU A 54 -37.47 -21.01 5.94
CA GLU A 54 -37.95 -21.65 7.19
C GLU A 54 -38.17 -20.63 8.31
N LYS A 55 -37.33 -19.58 8.38
CA LYS A 55 -37.47 -18.50 9.36
C LYS A 55 -38.49 -17.43 8.96
N GLY A 56 -39.19 -17.59 7.83
CA GLY A 56 -40.18 -16.64 7.34
C GLY A 56 -39.60 -15.27 6.95
N MET A 57 -38.29 -15.19 6.65
CA MET A 57 -37.59 -13.93 6.39
C MET A 57 -37.61 -13.52 4.91
N THR A 58 -38.18 -14.33 4.02
CA THR A 58 -38.08 -14.14 2.56
C THR A 58 -38.52 -12.75 2.09
N ASP A 59 -39.62 -12.22 2.60
CA ASP A 59 -40.12 -10.91 2.20
C ASP A 59 -39.28 -9.76 2.75
N GLU A 60 -38.75 -9.89 3.97
CA GLU A 60 -37.82 -8.92 4.56
C GLU A 60 -36.52 -8.84 3.73
N VAL A 61 -35.97 -10.00 3.36
CA VAL A 61 -34.77 -10.10 2.52
C VAL A 61 -35.02 -9.53 1.13
N ARG A 62 -36.19 -9.82 0.53
CA ARG A 62 -36.58 -9.26 -0.77
C ARG A 62 -36.66 -7.73 -0.72
N LYS A 63 -37.30 -7.17 0.31
CA LYS A 63 -37.40 -5.72 0.52
C LYS A 63 -36.01 -5.09 0.72
N TYR A 64 -35.15 -5.73 1.50
CA TYR A 64 -33.77 -5.30 1.71
C TYR A 64 -32.97 -5.28 0.39
N ALA A 65 -33.04 -6.34 -0.41
CA ALA A 65 -32.34 -6.42 -1.69
C ALA A 65 -32.87 -5.40 -2.72
N LEU A 66 -34.19 -5.14 -2.71
CA LEU A 66 -34.80 -4.11 -3.56
C LEU A 66 -34.33 -2.70 -3.17
N MET A 67 -34.29 -2.40 -1.86
CA MET A 67 -33.77 -1.14 -1.35
C MET A 67 -32.30 -0.94 -1.75
N ASP A 68 -31.44 -1.96 -1.59
CA ASP A 68 -30.04 -1.87 -2.01
C ASP A 68 -29.91 -1.57 -3.52
N SER A 69 -30.78 -2.17 -4.34
CA SER A 69 -30.83 -1.93 -5.79
C SER A 69 -31.30 -0.51 -6.13
N GLN A 70 -32.35 -0.01 -5.45
CA GLN A 70 -32.87 1.34 -5.62
C GLN A 70 -31.82 2.38 -5.23
N LEU A 71 -31.16 2.21 -4.08
CA LEU A 71 -30.12 3.14 -3.64
C LEU A 71 -28.92 3.17 -4.59
N CYS A 72 -28.56 2.05 -5.22
CA CYS A 72 -27.55 2.03 -6.26
C CYS A 72 -28.02 2.82 -7.51
N TYR A 73 -29.27 2.63 -7.92
CA TYR A 73 -29.85 3.40 -9.01
C TYR A 73 -29.86 4.90 -8.69
N ASP A 74 -30.36 5.30 -7.53
CA ASP A 74 -30.43 6.71 -7.12
C ASP A 74 -29.04 7.35 -7.07
N LEU A 75 -28.05 6.67 -6.46
CA LEU A 75 -26.67 7.16 -6.47
C LEU A 75 -26.15 7.40 -7.89
N TRP A 76 -26.49 6.51 -8.83
CA TRP A 76 -26.09 6.66 -10.22
C TRP A 76 -26.84 7.81 -10.90
N ASP A 77 -28.17 7.80 -10.83
CA ASP A 77 -29.05 8.76 -11.50
C ASP A 77 -28.67 10.21 -11.14
N TRP A 78 -28.49 10.48 -9.85
CA TRP A 78 -28.19 11.82 -9.34
C TRP A 78 -26.75 12.29 -9.57
N TYR A 79 -25.77 11.38 -9.64
CA TYR A 79 -24.35 11.76 -9.55
C TYR A 79 -23.46 11.31 -10.71
N HIS A 80 -23.94 10.47 -11.64
CA HIS A 80 -23.09 9.94 -12.71
C HIS A 80 -22.44 11.02 -13.58
N THR A 81 -23.12 12.15 -13.81
CA THR A 81 -22.60 13.27 -14.60
C THR A 81 -21.38 13.95 -13.97
N ARG A 82 -21.19 13.80 -12.65
CA ARG A 82 -20.03 14.31 -11.92
C ARG A 82 -18.83 13.37 -11.99
N TRP A 83 -18.97 12.16 -12.55
CA TRP A 83 -17.89 11.20 -12.69
C TRP A 83 -17.46 11.09 -14.15
N PRO A 84 -16.31 11.70 -14.54
CA PRO A 84 -15.91 11.77 -15.93
C PRO A 84 -15.79 10.40 -16.61
N ASP A 85 -16.10 10.34 -17.90
CA ASP A 85 -16.04 9.10 -18.68
C ASP A 85 -14.64 8.46 -18.70
N SER A 86 -13.57 9.27 -18.61
CA SER A 86 -12.19 8.76 -18.46
C SER A 86 -12.02 7.95 -17.17
N GLU A 87 -12.55 8.45 -16.06
CA GLU A 87 -12.48 7.81 -14.74
C GLU A 87 -13.40 6.59 -14.64
N GLN A 88 -14.59 6.66 -15.24
CA GLN A 88 -15.46 5.49 -15.38
C GLN A 88 -14.77 4.36 -16.17
N ARG A 89 -14.12 4.69 -17.29
CA ARG A 89 -13.35 3.73 -18.09
C ARG A 89 -12.18 3.16 -17.31
N LEU A 90 -11.45 3.99 -16.57
CA LEU A 90 -10.34 3.54 -15.73
C LEU A 90 -10.80 2.59 -14.63
N SER A 91 -11.87 2.93 -13.92
CA SER A 91 -12.50 2.08 -12.91
C SER A 91 -12.97 0.74 -13.49
N LYS A 92 -13.62 0.74 -14.65
CA LYS A 92 -14.02 -0.48 -15.38
C LYS A 92 -12.81 -1.32 -15.76
N LYS A 93 -11.80 -0.72 -16.38
CA LYS A 93 -10.58 -1.42 -16.82
C LYS A 93 -9.84 -2.06 -15.66
N ASN A 94 -9.74 -1.36 -14.53
CA ASN A 94 -9.16 -1.90 -13.30
C ASN A 94 -9.88 -3.17 -12.85
N ARG A 95 -11.22 -3.19 -12.81
CA ARG A 95 -11.99 -4.40 -12.45
C ARG A 95 -11.82 -5.52 -13.47
N GLU A 96 -11.84 -5.19 -14.76
CA GLU A 96 -11.65 -6.17 -15.84
C GLU A 96 -10.27 -6.81 -15.77
N ASP A 97 -9.22 -6.03 -15.54
CA ASP A 97 -7.85 -6.54 -15.40
C ASP A 97 -7.65 -7.38 -14.14
N SER A 98 -8.20 -6.92 -13.01
CA SER A 98 -8.27 -7.67 -11.76
C SER A 98 -8.97 -9.03 -11.94
N ARG A 99 -10.11 -9.05 -12.65
CA ARG A 99 -10.85 -10.28 -12.96
C ARG A 99 -10.13 -11.14 -13.99
N ARG A 100 -9.45 -10.55 -14.98
CA ARG A 100 -8.66 -11.28 -15.97
C ARG A 100 -7.50 -12.03 -15.31
N GLY A 101 -6.89 -11.43 -14.29
CA GLY A 101 -5.81 -12.03 -13.53
C GLY A 101 -4.52 -12.21 -14.33
N VAL A 102 -3.52 -12.77 -13.66
CA VAL A 102 -2.17 -13.01 -14.18
C VAL A 102 -1.87 -14.51 -14.13
N GLN A 103 -1.09 -15.01 -15.09
CA GLN A 103 -0.65 -16.41 -15.07
C GLN A 103 0.33 -16.62 -13.90
N ILE A 104 0.18 -17.75 -13.21
CA ILE A 104 1.10 -18.16 -12.16
C ILE A 104 1.93 -19.33 -12.65
N ASP A 105 3.22 -19.31 -12.30
CA ASP A 105 4.08 -20.48 -12.35
C ASP A 105 3.69 -21.43 -11.20
N THR A 106 2.93 -22.47 -11.55
CA THR A 106 2.36 -23.41 -10.57
C THR A 106 3.39 -24.36 -9.97
N GLU A 107 4.45 -24.65 -10.72
CA GLU A 107 5.55 -25.49 -10.25
C GLU A 107 6.36 -24.72 -9.20
N LEU A 108 6.78 -23.49 -9.53
CA LEU A 108 7.49 -22.62 -8.60
C LEU A 108 6.64 -22.28 -7.35
N LEU A 109 5.32 -22.14 -7.52
CA LEU A 109 4.41 -21.95 -6.39
C LEU A 109 4.41 -23.16 -5.44
N THR A 110 4.38 -24.37 -5.99
CA THR A 110 4.37 -25.62 -5.21
C THR A 110 5.69 -25.79 -4.47
N LEU A 111 6.82 -25.65 -5.16
CA LEU A 111 8.15 -25.71 -4.55
C LEU A 111 8.33 -24.66 -3.45
N GLY A 112 7.87 -23.43 -3.69
CA GLY A 112 7.91 -22.37 -2.69
C GLY A 112 7.07 -22.67 -1.46
N LEU A 113 5.90 -23.29 -1.61
CA LEU A 113 5.06 -23.70 -0.48
C LEU A 113 5.71 -24.84 0.32
N GLU A 114 6.27 -25.85 -0.35
CA GLU A 114 6.97 -26.96 0.29
C GLU A 114 8.16 -26.47 1.11
N HIS A 115 9.00 -25.61 0.51
CA HIS A 115 10.13 -25.00 1.19
C HIS A 115 9.70 -24.20 2.44
N LEU A 116 8.68 -23.35 2.31
CA LEU A 116 8.20 -22.54 3.43
C LEU A 116 7.57 -23.41 4.53
N ASN A 117 6.89 -24.50 4.19
CA ASN A 117 6.35 -25.45 5.17
C ASN A 117 7.48 -26.12 5.97
N GLN A 118 8.57 -26.51 5.32
CA GLN A 118 9.75 -27.04 6.00
C GLN A 118 10.35 -26.01 6.97
N LEU A 119 10.53 -24.76 6.52
CA LEU A 119 11.01 -23.67 7.38
C LEU A 119 10.11 -23.41 8.59
N LEU A 120 8.79 -23.42 8.38
CA LEU A 120 7.80 -23.25 9.44
C LEU A 120 7.87 -24.39 10.45
N TRP A 121 8.01 -25.62 9.99
CA TRP A 121 8.13 -26.80 10.85
C TRP A 121 9.42 -26.77 11.67
N THR A 122 10.58 -26.56 11.02
CA THR A 122 11.88 -26.51 11.69
C THR A 122 11.95 -25.39 12.72
N ALA A 123 11.54 -24.17 12.35
CA ALA A 123 11.51 -23.05 13.30
C ALA A 123 10.48 -23.29 14.41
N GLY A 124 9.33 -23.86 14.08
CA GLY A 124 8.28 -24.16 15.05
C GLY A 124 8.72 -25.15 16.14
N ASN A 125 9.48 -26.18 15.78
CA ASN A 125 10.00 -27.19 16.73
C ASN A 125 10.98 -26.62 17.77
N LEU A 126 11.60 -25.47 17.48
CA LEU A 126 12.49 -24.80 18.41
C LEU A 126 11.74 -23.88 19.39
N ILE A 127 10.43 -23.69 19.23
CA ILE A 127 9.62 -22.84 20.11
C ILE A 127 9.14 -23.69 21.30
N PRO A 128 9.48 -23.33 22.56
CA PRO A 128 9.39 -24.24 23.70
C PRO A 128 8.01 -24.38 24.34
N TRP A 129 7.01 -23.62 23.88
CA TRP A 129 5.64 -23.72 24.38
C TRP A 129 4.75 -24.50 23.42
N ASP A 130 3.65 -25.01 23.94
CA ASP A 130 2.66 -25.75 23.16
C ASP A 130 1.95 -24.83 22.14
N TRP A 131 1.96 -25.24 20.87
CA TRP A 131 1.27 -24.58 19.76
C TRP A 131 0.86 -25.61 18.71
N ASP A 132 -0.23 -25.34 17.99
CA ASP A 132 -0.84 -26.25 17.01
C ASP A 132 -1.65 -25.45 15.96
N GLU A 133 -2.55 -26.11 15.23
CA GLU A 133 -3.44 -25.45 14.26
C GLU A 133 -4.40 -24.41 14.87
N ASN A 134 -4.71 -24.55 16.16
CA ASN A 134 -5.62 -23.68 16.92
C ASN A 134 -4.86 -22.65 17.78
N LYS A 135 -3.59 -22.91 18.12
CA LYS A 135 -2.74 -22.07 18.96
C LYS A 135 -1.56 -21.51 18.17
N THR A 136 -1.46 -20.18 18.10
CA THR A 136 -0.35 -19.53 17.37
C THR A 136 0.99 -19.68 18.10
N PRO A 137 2.08 -20.04 17.40
CA PRO A 137 3.43 -19.98 17.95
C PRO A 137 3.90 -18.55 18.24
N LEU A 138 3.17 -17.51 17.80
CA LEU A 138 3.46 -16.10 18.08
C LEU A 138 2.68 -15.55 19.29
N SER A 139 2.30 -16.42 20.24
CA SER A 139 1.52 -16.03 21.42
C SER A 139 2.34 -15.11 22.34
N HIS A 140 1.94 -13.84 22.46
CA HIS A 140 2.56 -12.89 23.39
C HIS A 140 2.50 -13.36 24.85
N LYS A 141 1.45 -14.10 25.22
CA LYS A 141 1.32 -14.66 26.58
C LYS A 141 2.39 -15.73 26.84
N ALA A 142 2.54 -16.68 25.91
CA ALA A 142 3.52 -17.75 26.04
C ALA A 142 4.95 -17.21 25.98
N LEU A 143 5.22 -16.28 25.05
CA LEU A 143 6.49 -15.56 24.95
C LEU A 143 6.88 -14.92 26.29
N ARG A 144 5.98 -14.15 26.91
CA ARG A 144 6.24 -13.49 28.20
C ARG A 144 6.49 -14.48 29.33
N GLN A 145 5.77 -15.60 29.32
CA GLN A 145 5.98 -16.65 30.31
C GLN A 145 7.37 -17.26 30.16
N GLU A 146 7.81 -17.52 28.92
CA GLU A 146 9.13 -18.07 28.65
C GLU A 146 10.25 -17.09 28.99
N CYS A 147 10.13 -15.82 28.59
CA CYS A 147 11.06 -14.76 28.97
C CYS A 147 11.22 -14.66 30.50
N ARG A 148 10.13 -14.79 31.26
CA ARG A 148 10.18 -14.76 32.74
C ARG A 148 10.91 -15.95 33.34
N LYS A 149 10.78 -17.15 32.75
CA LYS A 149 11.54 -18.34 33.20
C LYS A 149 13.04 -18.14 33.00
N GLU A 150 13.41 -17.56 31.87
CA GLU A 150 14.81 -17.27 31.50
C GLU A 150 15.38 -15.99 32.13
N GLY A 151 14.56 -15.24 32.89
CA GLY A 151 14.99 -13.99 33.52
C GLY A 151 15.29 -12.85 32.55
N ILE A 152 14.71 -12.86 31.35
CA ILE A 152 14.91 -11.82 30.32
C ILE A 152 13.65 -10.96 30.13
N ASP A 153 13.83 -9.74 29.65
CA ASP A 153 12.73 -8.85 29.29
C ASP A 153 12.04 -9.34 28.01
N ALA A 154 10.71 -9.23 27.96
CA ALA A 154 9.93 -9.54 26.76
C ALA A 154 9.62 -8.26 25.96
N PRO A 155 9.67 -8.29 24.62
CA PRO A 155 9.36 -7.13 23.82
C PRO A 155 7.87 -6.79 23.87
N ALA A 156 7.54 -5.51 23.74
CA ALA A 156 6.15 -5.04 23.73
C ALA A 156 5.39 -5.48 22.48
N SER A 157 6.09 -5.66 21.36
CA SER A 157 5.52 -6.02 20.05
C SER A 157 6.48 -6.94 19.29
N LEU A 158 5.92 -7.92 18.58
CA LEU A 158 6.64 -8.76 17.61
C LEU A 158 6.51 -8.23 16.17
N ALA A 159 6.19 -6.96 15.97
CA ALA A 159 6.18 -6.37 14.62
C ALA A 159 7.62 -6.29 14.07
N GLN A 160 7.79 -6.60 12.77
CA GLN A 160 9.12 -6.62 12.14
C GLN A 160 9.84 -5.25 12.18
N ASP A 161 9.08 -4.15 12.21
CA ASP A 161 9.56 -2.77 12.27
C ASP A 161 9.61 -2.20 13.69
N SER A 162 9.28 -3.01 14.70
CA SER A 162 9.41 -2.63 16.11
C SER A 162 10.89 -2.54 16.48
N GLN A 163 11.35 -1.33 16.81
CA GLN A 163 12.73 -1.11 17.27
C GLN A 163 13.03 -1.87 18.57
N ASP A 164 12.05 -2.02 19.43
CA ASP A 164 12.13 -2.81 20.65
C ASP A 164 12.36 -4.29 20.34
N CYS A 165 11.57 -4.85 19.41
CA CYS A 165 11.72 -6.24 18.96
C CYS A 165 13.09 -6.47 18.33
N ILE A 166 13.57 -5.54 17.48
CA ILE A 166 14.87 -5.65 16.83
C ILE A 166 16.00 -5.64 17.86
N LYS A 167 15.95 -4.73 18.84
CA LYS A 167 16.96 -4.68 19.91
C LYS A 167 16.93 -5.95 20.76
N TRP A 168 15.74 -6.44 21.09
CA TRP A 168 15.56 -7.66 21.84
C TRP A 168 16.10 -8.89 21.09
N GLU A 169 15.75 -9.04 19.81
CA GLU A 169 16.27 -10.10 18.93
C GLU A 169 17.80 -10.04 18.82
N ASN A 170 18.39 -8.85 18.65
CA ASN A 170 19.84 -8.69 18.56
C ASN A 170 20.56 -8.97 19.89
N LYS A 171 19.91 -8.71 21.03
CA LYS A 171 20.50 -8.91 22.36
C LYS A 171 20.48 -10.37 22.79
N TYR A 172 19.41 -11.09 22.47
CA TYR A 172 19.15 -12.43 23.02
C TYR A 172 19.09 -13.54 21.98
N GLY A 173 19.00 -13.22 20.69
CA GLY A 173 18.79 -14.18 19.60
C GLY A 173 19.90 -15.22 19.44
N ASP A 174 21.14 -14.87 19.79
CA ASP A 174 22.29 -15.79 19.71
C ASP A 174 22.35 -16.72 20.93
N THR A 175 21.83 -16.28 22.08
CA THR A 175 21.81 -17.07 23.33
C THR A 175 20.63 -18.03 23.38
N TYR A 176 19.47 -17.62 22.84
CA TYR A 176 18.22 -18.37 22.94
C TYR A 176 17.71 -18.75 21.54
N PRO A 177 17.93 -20.01 21.08
CA PRO A 177 17.55 -20.44 19.74
C PRO A 177 16.07 -20.20 19.39
N TRP A 178 15.18 -20.28 20.38
CA TRP A 178 13.75 -20.05 20.22
C TRP A 178 13.41 -18.61 19.83
N ILE A 179 14.24 -17.62 20.19
CA ILE A 179 14.07 -16.21 19.79
C ILE A 179 14.32 -16.05 18.29
N ALA A 180 15.43 -16.61 17.79
CA ALA A 180 15.73 -16.63 16.37
C ALA A 180 14.65 -17.42 15.59
N ALA A 181 14.16 -18.52 16.17
CA ALA A 181 13.10 -19.33 15.59
C ALA A 181 11.79 -18.57 15.43
N ILE A 182 11.34 -17.78 16.43
CA ILE A 182 10.15 -16.92 16.31
C ILE A 182 10.29 -15.94 15.15
N ARG A 183 11.46 -15.31 15.00
CA ARG A 183 11.73 -14.36 13.90
C ARG A 183 11.63 -15.07 12.55
N GLN A 184 12.28 -16.24 12.41
CA GLN A 184 12.25 -17.02 11.17
C GLN A 184 10.83 -17.49 10.84
N TRP A 185 10.12 -18.07 11.82
CA TRP A 185 8.74 -18.53 11.67
C TRP A 185 7.82 -17.39 11.23
N ARG A 186 7.90 -16.22 11.88
CA ARG A 186 7.10 -15.04 11.52
C ARG A 186 7.32 -14.62 10.07
N ARG A 187 8.59 -14.56 9.63
CA ARG A 187 8.94 -14.17 8.25
C ARG A 187 8.47 -15.20 7.22
N ALA A 188 8.71 -16.49 7.49
CA ALA A 188 8.25 -17.58 6.64
C ALA A 188 6.72 -17.59 6.52
N ASN A 189 6.01 -17.40 7.63
CA ASN A 189 4.54 -17.44 7.66
C ASN A 189 3.91 -16.29 6.84
N ILE A 190 4.53 -15.10 6.84
CA ILE A 190 4.06 -13.98 6.01
C ILE A 190 4.15 -14.35 4.52
N MET A 191 5.26 -14.96 4.09
CA MET A 191 5.40 -15.40 2.69
C MET A 191 4.46 -16.58 2.38
N HIS A 192 4.38 -17.55 3.28
CA HIS A 192 3.52 -18.73 3.14
C HIS A 192 2.04 -18.34 2.98
N LYS A 193 1.53 -17.42 3.82
CA LYS A 193 0.15 -16.90 3.70
C LYS A 193 -0.12 -16.24 2.35
N ARG A 194 0.87 -15.56 1.76
CA ARG A 194 0.74 -14.96 0.42
C ARG A 194 0.65 -16.05 -0.65
N LEU A 195 1.54 -17.04 -0.64
CA LEU A 195 1.50 -18.16 -1.59
C LEU A 195 0.22 -18.99 -1.44
N ARG A 196 -0.23 -19.27 -0.21
CA ARG A 196 -1.53 -19.92 0.05
C ARG A 196 -2.71 -19.11 -0.48
N THR A 197 -2.66 -17.79 -0.41
CA THR A 197 -3.71 -16.94 -1.01
C THR A 197 -3.72 -17.08 -2.54
N ILE A 198 -2.55 -17.20 -3.17
CA ILE A 198 -2.46 -17.47 -4.61
C ILE A 198 -3.04 -18.85 -4.92
N GLN A 199 -2.56 -19.89 -4.22
CA GLN A 199 -2.99 -21.29 -4.42
C GLN A 199 -4.50 -21.48 -4.26
N THR A 200 -5.09 -20.93 -3.20
CA THR A 200 -6.54 -21.08 -2.90
C THR A 200 -7.46 -20.38 -3.90
N ARG A 201 -6.94 -19.42 -4.67
CA ARG A 201 -7.72 -18.64 -5.65
C ARG A 201 -7.30 -18.91 -7.09
N LEU A 202 -6.34 -19.81 -7.29
CA LEU A 202 -5.87 -20.18 -8.60
C LEU A 202 -7.01 -20.84 -9.38
N ARG A 203 -7.24 -20.36 -10.60
CA ARG A 203 -8.23 -20.96 -11.50
C ARG A 203 -7.66 -22.21 -12.17
N PRO A 204 -8.52 -23.09 -12.72
CA PRO A 204 -8.08 -24.26 -13.49
C PRO A 204 -7.16 -23.93 -14.67
N ASP A 205 -7.26 -22.71 -15.24
CA ASP A 205 -6.39 -22.23 -16.32
C ASP A 205 -5.01 -21.71 -15.83
N GLY A 206 -4.71 -21.85 -14.54
CA GLY A 206 -3.47 -21.37 -13.91
C GLY A 206 -3.41 -19.85 -13.73
N THR A 207 -4.54 -19.14 -13.90
CA THR A 207 -4.58 -17.69 -13.67
C THR A 207 -5.03 -17.35 -12.25
N PHE A 208 -4.37 -16.35 -11.66
CA PHE A 208 -4.70 -15.79 -10.36
C PHE A 208 -5.44 -14.46 -10.52
N PRO A 209 -6.74 -14.38 -10.19
CA PRO A 209 -7.44 -13.12 -10.06
C PRO A 209 -6.99 -12.39 -8.79
N PHE A 210 -6.89 -11.08 -8.90
CA PHE A 210 -6.53 -10.20 -7.79
C PHE A 210 -7.52 -9.04 -7.71
N ALA A 211 -7.42 -8.22 -6.67
CA ALA A 211 -8.27 -7.05 -6.54
C ALA A 211 -7.43 -5.82 -6.19
N ILE A 212 -7.68 -4.73 -6.92
CA ILE A 212 -7.15 -3.40 -6.64
C ILE A 212 -8.36 -2.47 -6.49
N LYS A 213 -8.45 -1.75 -5.37
CA LYS A 213 -9.48 -0.74 -5.14
C LYS A 213 -9.15 0.52 -5.92
N TYR A 214 -10.04 0.88 -6.84
CA TYR A 214 -10.09 2.23 -7.41
C TYR A 214 -10.24 3.26 -6.26
N PHE A 215 -9.51 4.38 -6.26
CA PHE A 215 -9.62 5.40 -5.19
C PHE A 215 -9.58 4.80 -3.77
N GLY A 216 -8.64 3.90 -3.55
CA GLY A 216 -8.47 3.21 -2.28
C GLY A 216 -7.86 4.10 -1.19
N ALA A 217 -7.09 5.12 -1.60
CA ALA A 217 -6.57 6.17 -0.74
C ALA A 217 -7.30 7.50 -0.99
N HIS A 218 -7.34 8.37 0.01
CA HIS A 218 -7.94 9.71 -0.10
C HIS A 218 -7.31 10.58 -1.20
N THR A 219 -6.07 10.28 -1.61
CA THR A 219 -5.37 10.97 -2.70
C THR A 219 -5.84 10.57 -4.10
N GLY A 220 -6.78 9.61 -4.21
CA GLY A 220 -7.21 9.02 -5.48
C GLY A 220 -6.35 7.82 -5.93
N ARG A 221 -5.25 7.52 -5.22
CA ARG A 221 -4.43 6.34 -5.54
C ARG A 221 -5.20 5.05 -5.30
N PHE A 222 -4.90 4.07 -6.15
CA PHE A 222 -5.39 2.72 -5.98
C PHE A 222 -4.75 2.06 -4.75
N SER A 223 -5.48 1.16 -4.10
CA SER A 223 -4.96 0.37 -2.97
C SER A 223 -5.23 -1.12 -3.14
N GLY A 224 -4.43 -1.98 -2.50
CA GLY A 224 -4.69 -3.42 -2.49
C GLY A 224 -6.06 -3.79 -1.88
N ALA A 225 -6.68 -4.83 -2.40
CA ALA A 225 -7.93 -5.39 -1.89
C ALA A 225 -7.82 -6.89 -1.61
N ASP A 226 -8.87 -7.43 -0.98
CA ASP A 226 -9.14 -8.86 -0.85
C ASP A 226 -7.98 -9.69 -0.30
N GLY A 227 -7.19 -9.13 0.62
CA GLY A 227 -6.13 -9.87 1.32
C GLY A 227 -4.86 -10.16 0.53
N PHE A 228 -4.77 -9.81 -0.76
CA PHE A 228 -3.52 -9.87 -1.54
C PHE A 228 -3.22 -8.52 -2.20
N ASN A 229 -2.24 -7.80 -1.66
CA ASN A 229 -1.86 -6.49 -2.18
C ASN A 229 -0.78 -6.59 -3.27
N MET A 230 -1.20 -6.54 -4.54
CA MET A 230 -0.31 -6.52 -5.72
C MET A 230 0.70 -5.36 -5.71
N GLN A 231 0.42 -4.25 -5.03
CA GLN A 231 1.27 -3.07 -5.04
C GLN A 231 2.44 -3.15 -4.07
N ASN A 232 2.36 -4.03 -3.06
CA ASN A 232 3.37 -4.13 -2.00
C ASN A 232 4.04 -5.51 -1.96
N MET A 233 4.34 -6.06 -3.14
CA MET A 233 5.12 -7.29 -3.25
C MET A 233 6.61 -7.01 -2.94
N PRO A 234 7.25 -7.80 -2.07
CA PRO A 234 8.68 -7.70 -1.81
C PRO A 234 9.47 -7.83 -3.11
N ARG A 235 10.67 -7.26 -3.12
CA ARG A 235 11.61 -7.35 -4.22
C ARG A 235 12.65 -8.40 -3.87
N GLY A 236 13.03 -9.21 -4.86
CA GLY A 236 13.99 -10.29 -4.69
C GLY A 236 13.50 -11.41 -3.79
N GLU A 237 14.41 -12.33 -3.53
CA GLU A 237 14.16 -13.50 -2.70
C GLU A 237 13.94 -13.12 -1.22
N ASN A 238 12.95 -13.75 -0.59
CA ASN A 238 12.74 -13.64 0.84
C ASN A 238 12.28 -15.00 1.37
N MET A 239 13.06 -15.56 2.29
CA MET A 239 12.88 -16.93 2.81
C MET A 239 12.89 -17.98 1.69
N GLY A 240 13.88 -17.90 0.78
CA GLY A 240 14.04 -18.86 -0.33
C GLY A 240 13.01 -18.74 -1.45
N VAL A 241 12.16 -17.70 -1.45
CA VAL A 241 11.10 -17.51 -2.45
C VAL A 241 11.13 -16.10 -3.03
N ASP A 242 11.19 -15.98 -4.36
CA ASP A 242 10.87 -14.73 -5.06
C ASP A 242 9.39 -14.70 -5.45
N LEU A 243 8.60 -13.94 -4.70
CA LEU A 243 7.16 -13.80 -4.94
C LEU A 243 6.84 -13.23 -6.33
N ARG A 244 7.69 -12.34 -6.87
CA ARG A 244 7.44 -11.71 -8.17
C ARG A 244 7.70 -12.66 -9.32
N ALA A 245 8.67 -13.58 -9.15
CA ALA A 245 8.98 -14.61 -10.14
C ALA A 245 7.80 -15.58 -10.40
N LEU A 246 6.89 -15.75 -9.43
CA LEU A 246 5.67 -16.54 -9.61
C LEU A 246 4.73 -15.97 -10.69
N PHE A 247 4.81 -14.68 -11.02
CA PHE A 247 3.93 -14.05 -11.98
C PHE A 247 4.57 -14.07 -13.37
N VAL A 248 4.08 -14.96 -14.23
CA VAL A 248 4.64 -15.21 -15.56
C VAL A 248 3.70 -14.70 -16.66
N PRO A 249 4.20 -14.48 -17.90
CA PRO A 249 3.30 -14.25 -19.02
C PRO A 249 2.47 -15.50 -19.34
N ARG A 250 1.29 -15.30 -19.93
CA ARG A 250 0.55 -16.40 -20.57
C ARG A 250 1.34 -16.93 -21.78
N SER A 251 1.07 -18.17 -22.16
CA SER A 251 1.68 -18.79 -23.35
C SER A 251 1.60 -17.88 -24.58
N GLY A 252 2.73 -17.75 -25.30
CA GLY A 252 2.87 -16.89 -26.48
C GLY A 252 2.84 -15.38 -26.21
N LYS A 253 2.93 -14.94 -24.94
CA LYS A 253 2.96 -13.51 -24.56
C LYS A 253 4.24 -13.16 -23.80
N LYS A 254 4.46 -11.85 -23.61
CA LYS A 254 5.51 -11.30 -22.75
C LYS A 254 4.89 -10.37 -21.71
N LEU A 255 5.54 -10.26 -20.54
CA LEU A 255 5.23 -9.20 -19.58
C LEU A 255 6.03 -7.95 -19.96
N VAL A 256 5.34 -6.81 -20.00
CA VAL A 256 5.95 -5.51 -20.29
C VAL A 256 5.76 -4.64 -19.06
N ILE A 257 6.85 -4.06 -18.58
CA ILE A 257 6.85 -3.14 -17.44
C ILE A 257 6.93 -1.72 -18.01
N VAL A 258 5.93 -0.90 -17.72
CA VAL A 258 5.89 0.52 -18.07
C VAL A 258 5.81 1.30 -16.76
N ASP A 259 6.86 2.06 -16.45
CA ASP A 259 6.98 2.82 -15.21
C ASP A 259 7.24 4.30 -15.50
N LEU A 260 6.61 5.18 -14.73
CA LEU A 260 6.84 6.62 -14.81
C LEU A 260 8.03 7.00 -13.93
N ALA A 261 9.21 7.07 -14.53
CA ALA A 261 10.49 7.28 -13.84
C ALA A 261 10.47 8.51 -12.90
N GLN A 262 10.45 8.25 -11.58
CA GLN A 262 10.47 9.27 -10.52
C GLN A 262 9.42 10.37 -10.70
N ILE A 263 8.22 10.00 -11.16
CA ILE A 263 7.16 10.95 -11.49
C ILE A 263 6.84 11.95 -10.37
N GLU A 264 6.85 11.50 -9.12
CA GLU A 264 6.52 12.37 -7.98
C GLU A 264 7.54 13.49 -7.79
N ALA A 265 8.84 13.18 -7.93
CA ALA A 265 9.90 14.17 -7.85
C ALA A 265 9.84 15.17 -9.02
N ARG A 266 9.52 14.69 -10.24
CA ARG A 266 9.30 15.56 -11.40
C ARG A 266 8.10 16.50 -11.20
N VAL A 267 7.00 15.98 -10.66
CA VAL A 267 5.79 16.76 -10.38
C VAL A 267 6.05 17.81 -9.29
N ILE A 268 6.83 17.48 -8.25
CA ILE A 268 7.22 18.47 -7.23
C ILE A 268 8.00 19.63 -7.85
N LEU A 269 9.00 19.34 -8.69
CA LEU A 269 9.77 20.37 -9.38
C LEU A 269 8.87 21.23 -10.28
N TRP A 270 7.95 20.60 -11.00
CA TRP A 270 7.01 21.31 -11.87
C TRP A 270 6.06 22.22 -11.09
N LEU A 271 5.46 21.72 -9.99
CA LEU A 271 4.60 22.50 -9.10
C LEU A 271 5.35 23.65 -8.43
N ALA A 272 6.61 23.43 -8.05
CA ALA A 272 7.49 24.45 -7.49
C ALA A 272 8.03 25.43 -8.54
N ARG A 273 7.71 25.23 -9.83
CA ARG A 273 8.22 26.00 -10.98
C ARG A 273 9.76 26.00 -11.03
N ASP A 274 10.36 24.87 -10.69
CA ASP A 274 11.80 24.67 -10.81
C ASP A 274 12.20 24.04 -12.15
N PHE A 275 11.99 24.81 -13.21
CA PHE A 275 12.20 24.36 -14.58
C PHE A 275 13.67 24.09 -14.93
N LYS A 276 14.63 24.74 -14.24
CA LYS A 276 16.07 24.49 -14.45
C LYS A 276 16.45 23.04 -14.19
N ALA A 277 15.96 22.47 -13.08
CA ALA A 277 16.17 21.06 -12.77
C ALA A 277 15.48 20.14 -13.79
N LEU A 278 14.29 20.53 -14.24
CA LEU A 278 13.54 19.75 -15.23
C LEU A 278 14.21 19.75 -16.62
N GLU A 279 14.84 20.84 -17.03
CA GLU A 279 15.62 20.94 -18.26
C GLU A 279 16.81 19.97 -18.24
N GLN A 280 17.58 19.95 -17.14
CA GLN A 280 18.67 18.98 -16.98
C GLN A 280 18.18 17.54 -17.13
N VAL A 281 17.04 17.22 -16.51
CA VAL A 281 16.44 15.89 -16.59
C VAL A 281 15.89 15.57 -17.99
N LYS A 282 15.41 16.58 -18.72
CA LYS A 282 14.97 16.46 -20.13
C LYS A 282 16.16 16.06 -21.02
N ASP A 283 17.35 16.55 -20.72
CA ASP A 283 18.59 16.25 -21.46
C ASP A 283 19.20 14.87 -21.10
N GLY A 284 18.44 14.00 -20.41
CA GLY A 284 18.84 12.63 -20.09
C GLY A 284 19.59 12.47 -18.77
N MET A 285 19.78 13.56 -18.01
CA MET A 285 20.35 13.50 -16.67
C MET A 285 19.38 12.84 -15.69
N SER A 286 19.92 12.10 -14.71
CA SER A 286 19.07 11.61 -13.62
C SER A 286 18.61 12.76 -12.73
N ILE A 287 17.40 12.66 -12.16
CA ILE A 287 16.88 13.69 -11.25
C ILE A 287 17.72 13.87 -9.98
N TYR A 288 18.45 12.83 -9.57
CA TYR A 288 19.33 12.86 -8.41
C TYR A 288 20.63 13.59 -8.72
N GLU A 289 21.16 13.41 -9.94
CA GLU A 289 22.32 14.15 -10.43
C GLU A 289 22.00 15.63 -10.65
N ALA A 290 20.84 15.94 -11.23
CA ALA A 290 20.34 17.31 -11.32
C ALA A 290 20.26 17.99 -9.94
N HIS A 291 19.70 17.27 -8.95
CA HIS A 291 19.64 17.71 -7.56
C HIS A 291 21.03 17.94 -6.94
N ALA A 292 22.00 17.05 -7.22
CA ALA A 292 23.36 17.17 -6.72
C ALA A 292 24.09 18.39 -7.29
N ILE A 293 23.90 18.68 -8.58
CA ILE A 293 24.45 19.87 -9.24
C ILE A 293 23.87 21.15 -8.63
N GLN A 294 22.56 21.17 -8.41
CA GLN A 294 21.87 22.37 -7.96
C GLN A 294 22.10 22.68 -6.47
N SER A 295 22.29 21.65 -5.64
CA SER A 295 22.21 21.82 -4.18
C SER A 295 23.26 21.10 -3.35
N MET A 296 24.19 20.36 -3.98
CA MET A 296 25.19 19.56 -3.26
C MET A 296 26.62 19.78 -3.79
N ASN A 297 26.86 20.90 -4.48
CA ASN A 297 28.16 21.30 -5.03
C ASN A 297 28.80 20.27 -6.00
N TRP A 298 28.01 19.36 -6.58
CA TRP A 298 28.51 18.48 -7.64
C TRP A 298 28.76 19.26 -8.93
N LYS A 299 29.94 19.09 -9.53
CA LYS A 299 30.30 19.69 -10.82
C LYS A 299 30.37 18.60 -11.89
N PRO A 300 29.55 18.65 -12.95
CA PRO A 300 29.62 17.67 -14.04
C PRO A 300 31.02 17.61 -14.65
N ASN A 301 31.52 16.39 -14.83
CA ASN A 301 32.84 16.10 -15.39
C ASN A 301 32.76 15.25 -16.69
N GLY A 302 31.57 15.16 -17.29
CA GLY A 302 31.30 14.30 -18.46
C GLY A 302 30.94 12.84 -18.12
N GLN A 303 31.04 12.44 -16.85
CA GLN A 303 30.62 11.12 -16.37
C GLN A 303 29.34 11.24 -15.53
N LYS A 304 28.57 10.15 -15.43
CA LYS A 304 27.36 10.13 -14.60
C LYS A 304 27.76 10.06 -13.14
N LEU A 305 27.12 10.88 -12.30
CA LEU A 305 27.38 10.92 -10.85
C LEU A 305 27.42 9.52 -10.20
N LYS A 306 26.45 8.65 -10.53
CA LYS A 306 26.38 7.28 -9.97
C LYS A 306 27.59 6.39 -10.26
N ASP A 307 28.36 6.70 -11.30
CA ASP A 307 29.49 5.90 -11.76
C ASP A 307 30.82 6.42 -11.17
N VAL A 308 30.84 7.65 -10.64
CA VAL A 308 32.05 8.31 -10.10
C VAL A 308 31.99 8.58 -8.60
N ASP A 309 30.80 8.79 -8.04
CA ASP A 309 30.57 9.00 -6.61
C ASP A 309 29.20 8.41 -6.21
N LEU A 310 29.22 7.12 -5.88
CA LEU A 310 28.03 6.37 -5.52
C LEU A 310 27.40 6.88 -4.22
N ASP A 311 28.21 7.31 -3.25
CA ASP A 311 27.74 7.78 -1.95
C ASP A 311 27.00 9.11 -2.10
N LEU A 312 27.55 10.04 -2.88
CA LEU A 312 26.89 11.30 -3.21
C LEU A 312 25.60 11.07 -4.00
N TYR A 313 25.62 10.15 -4.96
CA TYR A 313 24.40 9.77 -5.70
C TYR A 313 23.32 9.21 -4.77
N GLN A 314 23.67 8.31 -3.85
CA GLN A 314 22.74 7.71 -2.90
C GLN A 314 22.21 8.77 -1.92
N LEU A 315 23.05 9.70 -1.45
CA LEU A 315 22.60 10.81 -0.61
C LEU A 315 21.66 11.75 -1.37
N ALA A 316 21.98 12.11 -2.62
CA ALA A 316 21.10 12.92 -3.47
C ALA A 316 19.74 12.23 -3.68
N LYS A 317 19.77 10.91 -3.94
CA LYS A 317 18.56 10.08 -4.03
C LYS A 317 17.74 10.12 -2.74
N ALA A 318 18.37 9.98 -1.57
CA ALA A 318 17.68 10.08 -0.29
C ALA A 318 17.02 11.46 -0.12
N ARG A 319 17.76 12.54 -0.44
CA ARG A 319 17.27 13.93 -0.32
C ARG A 319 16.05 14.15 -1.21
N VAL A 320 16.10 13.77 -2.48
CA VAL A 320 14.97 13.92 -3.41
C VAL A 320 13.74 13.11 -2.95
N LEU A 321 13.94 11.86 -2.51
CA LEU A 321 12.83 10.97 -2.13
C LEU A 321 12.22 11.27 -0.75
N GLY A 322 13.00 11.83 0.17
CA GLY A 322 12.54 12.14 1.52
C GLY A 322 12.23 13.62 1.72
N LEU A 323 13.25 14.45 1.50
CA LEU A 323 13.17 15.88 1.79
C LEU A 323 12.29 16.62 0.80
N GLY A 324 12.16 16.16 -0.46
CA GLY A 324 11.20 16.72 -1.42
C GLY A 324 9.73 16.73 -0.94
N PHE A 325 9.40 15.91 0.06
CA PHE A 325 8.08 15.84 0.72
C PHE A 325 8.08 16.43 2.14
N GLY A 326 9.10 17.21 2.51
CA GLY A 326 9.16 17.93 3.77
C GLY A 326 9.45 17.08 5.01
N CYS A 327 9.94 15.84 4.87
CA CYS A 327 10.16 14.98 6.03
C CYS A 327 11.26 15.53 6.96
N GLY A 328 11.07 15.40 8.29
CA GLY A 328 12.08 15.80 9.29
C GLY A 328 13.23 14.80 9.44
N SER A 329 14.27 15.17 10.18
CA SER A 329 15.56 14.45 10.27
C SER A 329 15.45 12.99 10.69
N LYS A 330 14.59 12.68 11.68
CA LYS A 330 14.36 11.30 12.12
C LYS A 330 13.82 10.42 10.98
N ARG A 331 12.86 10.94 10.21
CA ARG A 331 12.29 10.23 9.07
C ARG A 331 13.28 10.19 7.90
N PHE A 332 14.05 11.25 7.70
CA PHE A 332 15.08 11.29 6.66
C PHE A 332 16.14 10.19 6.87
N LYS A 333 16.57 9.95 8.11
CA LYS A 333 17.45 8.81 8.44
C LYS A 333 16.86 7.46 8.01
N ASP A 334 15.57 7.24 8.25
CA ASP A 334 14.89 6.02 7.79
C ASP A 334 14.84 5.92 6.25
N VAL A 335 14.59 7.05 5.57
CA VAL A 335 14.54 7.12 4.10
C VAL A 335 15.91 6.84 3.49
N ALA A 336 16.96 7.46 4.04
CA ALA A 336 18.35 7.24 3.65
C ALA A 336 18.70 5.74 3.70
N LYS A 337 18.38 5.06 4.80
CA LYS A 337 18.61 3.63 4.95
C LYS A 337 17.77 2.76 4.02
N LYS A 338 16.45 2.99 3.96
CA LYS A 338 15.50 2.10 3.26
C LYS A 338 15.45 2.32 1.75
N MET A 339 15.63 3.55 1.28
CA MET A 339 15.37 3.94 -0.12
C MET A 339 16.66 4.21 -0.89
N ALA A 340 17.72 4.64 -0.20
CA ALA A 340 19.02 4.93 -0.80
C ALA A 340 20.12 3.93 -0.43
N GLY A 341 19.97 3.19 0.67
CA GLY A 341 20.94 2.18 1.09
C GLY A 341 22.09 2.71 1.93
N ILE A 342 22.00 3.94 2.43
CA ILE A 342 23.05 4.59 3.25
C ILE A 342 22.62 4.67 4.72
N ASP A 343 23.54 4.40 5.64
CA ASP A 343 23.32 4.64 7.07
C ASP A 343 23.97 5.98 7.45
N ILE A 344 23.17 6.88 8.04
CA ILE A 344 23.61 8.22 8.41
C ILE A 344 23.37 8.47 9.89
N SER A 345 24.25 9.27 10.50
CA SER A 345 24.08 9.74 11.87
C SER A 345 22.89 10.70 11.97
N MET A 346 22.41 10.95 13.20
CA MET A 346 21.32 11.91 13.39
C MET A 346 21.78 13.34 13.07
N GLU A 347 23.04 13.65 13.36
CA GLU A 347 23.69 14.93 13.06
C GLU A 347 23.76 15.16 11.54
N GLN A 348 24.19 14.15 10.78
CA GLN A 348 24.17 14.18 9.31
C GLN A 348 22.75 14.36 8.77
N ALA A 349 21.75 13.71 9.38
CA ALA A 349 20.35 13.87 8.98
C ALA A 349 19.83 15.29 9.24
N VAL A 350 20.17 15.89 10.39
CA VAL A 350 19.82 17.29 10.71
C VAL A 350 20.46 18.25 9.72
N PHE A 351 21.76 18.10 9.47
CA PHE A 351 22.49 18.91 8.50
C PHE A 351 21.84 18.85 7.12
N ASN A 352 21.57 17.66 6.60
CA ASN A 352 20.96 17.50 5.27
C ASN A 352 19.55 18.10 5.17
N VAL A 353 18.75 18.04 6.24
CA VAL A 353 17.42 18.68 6.27
C VAL A 353 17.56 20.20 6.19
N GLN A 354 18.46 20.78 6.99
CA GLN A 354 18.69 22.23 7.00
C GLN A 354 19.25 22.71 5.66
N ASP A 355 20.28 22.03 5.16
CA ASP A 355 20.92 22.34 3.89
C ASP A 355 19.94 22.21 2.71
N PHE A 356 19.12 21.15 2.66
CA PHE A 356 18.09 21.01 1.61
C PHE A 356 17.11 22.19 1.64
N ARG A 357 16.63 22.58 2.82
CA ARG A 357 15.68 23.68 2.96
C ARG A 357 16.29 25.02 2.54
N ALA A 358 17.57 25.24 2.82
CA ALA A 358 18.29 26.43 2.42
C ALA A 358 18.55 26.49 0.90
N SER A 359 18.87 25.35 0.29
CA SER A 359 19.26 25.25 -1.12
C SER A 359 18.08 25.05 -2.10
N ASN A 360 16.91 24.63 -1.61
CA ASN A 360 15.73 24.30 -2.45
C ASN A 360 14.55 25.23 -2.16
N LEU A 361 14.79 26.55 -2.15
CA LEU A 361 13.82 27.58 -1.73
C LEU A 361 12.48 27.52 -2.46
N LYS A 362 12.45 27.16 -3.75
CA LYS A 362 11.22 27.04 -4.54
C LYS A 362 10.31 25.94 -4.00
N ILE A 363 10.88 24.77 -3.69
CA ILE A 363 10.15 23.64 -3.12
C ILE A 363 9.66 23.99 -1.72
N VAL A 364 10.52 24.60 -0.89
CA VAL A 364 10.15 25.04 0.46
C VAL A 364 9.04 26.10 0.42
N LYS A 365 9.10 27.03 -0.53
CA LYS A 365 8.04 28.02 -0.75
C LYS A 365 6.71 27.35 -1.09
N LEU A 366 6.71 26.37 -2.02
CA LEU A 366 5.50 25.61 -2.35
C LEU A 366 4.87 24.97 -1.11
N TRP A 367 5.67 24.32 -0.25
CA TRP A 367 5.15 23.74 0.99
C TRP A 367 4.55 24.79 1.92
N ASN A 368 5.27 25.90 2.13
CA ASN A 368 4.83 26.95 3.03
C ASN A 368 3.54 27.63 2.56
N ASP A 369 3.39 27.81 1.24
CA ASP A 369 2.19 28.39 0.64
C ASP A 369 0.98 27.44 0.83
N LEU A 370 1.16 26.14 0.61
CA LEU A 370 0.12 25.12 0.84
C LEU A 370 -0.23 25.01 2.32
N GLN A 371 0.76 24.98 3.20
CA GLN A 371 0.55 24.89 4.64
C GLN A 371 -0.19 26.12 5.18
N ARG A 372 0.17 27.33 4.70
CA ARG A 372 -0.52 28.57 5.06
C ARG A 372 -1.98 28.56 4.58
N SER A 373 -2.22 28.12 3.36
CA SER A 373 -3.57 28.03 2.78
C SER A 373 -4.45 27.05 3.56
N CYS A 374 -3.89 25.91 3.95
CA CYS A 374 -4.57 24.94 4.81
C CYS A 374 -4.87 25.53 6.19
N ALA A 375 -3.89 26.20 6.83
CA ALA A 375 -4.05 26.80 8.15
C ALA A 375 -5.10 27.93 8.16
N TRP A 376 -5.22 28.72 7.10
CA TRP A 376 -6.29 29.72 6.93
C TRP A 376 -7.69 29.11 6.81
N SER A 377 -7.76 27.83 6.46
CA SER A 377 -9.01 27.07 6.36
C SER A 377 -9.39 26.36 7.67
N ARG A 378 -8.74 26.69 8.79
CA ARG A 378 -9.05 26.10 10.10
C ARG A 378 -10.52 26.30 10.46
N GLY A 379 -11.19 25.21 10.85
CA GLY A 379 -12.63 25.16 11.12
C GLY A 379 -13.51 25.11 9.88
N LYS A 380 -12.93 25.06 8.67
CA LYS A 380 -13.62 24.98 7.38
C LYS A 380 -13.11 23.79 6.57
N ASN A 381 -13.68 23.59 5.39
CA ASN A 381 -13.12 22.69 4.39
C ASN A 381 -11.97 23.40 3.65
N PHE A 382 -10.98 22.63 3.23
CA PHE A 382 -9.87 23.09 2.39
C PHE A 382 -9.76 22.20 1.18
N ASP A 383 -9.82 22.80 0.00
CA ASP A 383 -9.78 22.10 -1.28
C ASP A 383 -8.51 22.48 -2.03
N VAL A 384 -7.84 21.48 -2.60
CA VAL A 384 -6.64 21.67 -3.42
C VAL A 384 -6.90 21.15 -4.82
N GLU A 385 -7.02 22.05 -5.78
CA GLU A 385 -7.11 21.69 -7.18
C GLU A 385 -5.77 21.12 -7.68
N LEU A 386 -5.83 19.95 -8.29
CA LEU A 386 -4.71 19.27 -8.91
C LEU A 386 -4.61 19.64 -10.39
N PRO A 387 -3.43 19.50 -11.03
CA PRO A 387 -3.24 19.81 -12.46
C PRO A 387 -4.15 19.02 -13.40
N SER A 388 -4.75 17.93 -12.94
CA SER A 388 -5.74 17.15 -13.69
C SER A 388 -7.15 17.75 -13.66
N GLY A 389 -7.37 18.88 -12.99
CA GLY A 389 -8.70 19.46 -12.70
C GLY A 389 -9.47 18.71 -11.61
N ARG A 390 -8.82 17.81 -10.87
CA ARG A 390 -9.43 17.07 -9.74
C ARG A 390 -9.11 17.80 -8.45
N GLU A 391 -10.01 17.77 -7.48
CA GLU A 391 -9.78 18.35 -6.17
C GLU A 391 -9.40 17.29 -5.13
N LEU A 392 -8.53 17.69 -4.19
CA LEU A 392 -8.32 17.00 -2.91
C LEU A 392 -9.09 17.76 -1.83
N HIS A 393 -10.02 17.08 -1.18
CA HIS A 393 -10.88 17.65 -0.16
C HIS A 393 -10.40 17.31 1.25
N TYR A 394 -10.16 18.33 2.07
CA TYR A 394 -9.85 18.21 3.48
C TYR A 394 -11.01 18.80 4.29
N TYR A 395 -11.83 17.93 4.87
CA TYR A 395 -13.01 18.34 5.62
C TYR A 395 -12.67 18.76 7.05
N ASN A 396 -13.23 19.88 7.50
CA ASN A 396 -13.13 20.38 8.87
C ASN A 396 -11.66 20.40 9.39
N VAL A 397 -10.82 21.19 8.73
CA VAL A 397 -9.39 21.33 9.07
C VAL A 397 -9.24 21.76 10.52
N ARG A 398 -8.58 20.92 11.33
CA ARG A 398 -8.44 21.15 12.78
C ARG A 398 -7.19 21.95 13.16
N SER A 399 -6.13 21.84 12.37
CA SER A 399 -4.80 22.41 12.65
C SER A 399 -4.06 22.72 11.37
#